data_AF-A0A1G6GBQ2-F1
#
_entry.id   AF-A0A1G6GBQ2-F1
#
_cell.length_a   1.000
_cell.length_b   1.000
_cell.length_c   1.000
_cell.angle_alpha   90.00
_cell.angle_beta   90.00
_cell.angle_gamma   90.00
#
_symmetry.space_group_name_H-M   'P 1'
#
loop_
_entity.id
_entity.type
_entity.pdbx_description
1 polymer ?
#
loop_
_entity_poly.entity_id
_entity_poly.type
_entity_poly.pdbx_seq_one_letter_code
_entity_poly.pdbx_strand_id
1 'polypeptide(L)'
;FANKLIKSLLGQAAHIAKIYNPEIRDYYQRLISKGKKPQVALNNVKNKLIRIIVALVRKKVPYDQNTYKYYEEREVIERKKNEKLIYC
;
A
#
# COMPACT_ATOMS: atom_id res chain seq x y z
N PHE A 1 0.90 22.58 12.66
CA PHE A 1 2.18 22.73 11.93
C PHE A 1 2.46 21.46 11.13
N ALA A 2 2.93 21.56 9.88
CA ALA A 2 3.32 20.41 9.06
C ALA A 2 4.81 20.49 8.72
N ASN A 3 5.54 19.38 8.87
CA ASN A 3 6.95 19.33 8.47
C ASN A 3 7.04 19.27 6.93
N LYS A 4 7.44 20.39 6.31
CA LYS A 4 7.46 20.56 4.85
C LYS A 4 8.47 19.63 4.17
N LEU A 5 9.61 19.37 4.82
CA LEU A 5 10.67 18.49 4.31
C LEU A 5 10.17 17.04 4.23
N ILE A 6 9.59 16.52 5.32
CA ILE A 6 9.08 15.14 5.33
C ILE A 6 7.98 14.97 4.28
N LYS A 7 7.11 15.99 4.13
CA LYS A 7 6.03 15.95 3.14
C LYS A 7 6.55 15.94 1.70
N SER A 8 7.62 16.66 1.39
CA SER A 8 8.21 16.67 0.06
C SER A 8 8.93 15.36 -0.26
N LEU A 9 9.72 14.83 0.68
CA LEU A 9 10.41 13.55 0.53
C LEU A 9 9.43 12.39 0.32
N LEU A 10 8.39 12.31 1.15
CA LEU A 10 7.37 11.27 1.01
C LEU A 10 6.57 11.43 -0.29
N GLY A 11 6.37 12.66 -0.74
CA GLY A 11 5.79 12.95 -2.05
C GLY A 11 6.61 12.31 -3.18
N GLN A 12 7.90 12.60 -3.22
CA GLN A 12 8.83 12.06 -4.21
C GLN A 12 8.91 10.53 -4.13
N ALA A 13 9.03 9.96 -2.93
CA ALA A 13 9.02 8.53 -2.71
C ALA A 13 7.74 7.87 -3.26
N ALA A 14 6.57 8.47 -3.03
CA ALA A 14 5.31 7.96 -3.59
C ALA A 14 5.25 8.02 -5.12
N HIS A 15 5.83 9.05 -5.74
CA HIS A 15 5.92 9.14 -7.20
C HIS A 15 6.79 8.03 -7.80
N ILE A 16 7.98 7.82 -7.24
CA ILE A 16 8.92 6.78 -7.69
C ILE A 16 8.35 5.39 -7.41
N ALA A 17 7.80 5.14 -6.22
CA ALA A 17 7.20 3.86 -5.86
C ALA A 17 6.07 3.46 -6.82
N LYS A 18 5.22 4.40 -7.22
CA LYS A 18 4.15 4.15 -8.21
C LYS A 18 4.69 3.72 -9.58
N ILE A 19 5.91 4.11 -9.95
CA ILE A 19 6.50 3.79 -11.26
C ILE A 19 7.19 2.42 -11.21
N TYR A 20 8.06 2.22 -10.22
CA TYR A 20 8.99 1.09 -10.19
C TYR A 20 8.56 -0.07 -9.31
N ASN A 21 7.71 0.16 -8.29
CA ASN A 21 7.21 -0.92 -7.45
C ASN A 21 5.85 -1.40 -8.01
N PRO A 22 5.75 -2.64 -8.54
CA PRO A 22 4.53 -3.12 -9.17
C PRO A 22 3.34 -3.18 -8.20
N GLU A 23 3.54 -3.57 -6.95
CA GLU A 23 2.44 -3.64 -5.96
C GLU A 23 1.86 -2.26 -5.64
N ILE A 24 2.72 -1.25 -5.53
CA ILE A 24 2.29 0.13 -5.28
C ILE A 24 1.64 0.73 -6.52
N ARG A 25 2.16 0.40 -7.72
CA ARG A 25 1.55 0.78 -9.00
C ARG A 25 0.15 0.22 -9.13
N ASP A 26 -0.03 -1.07 -8.88
CA ASP A 26 -1.32 -1.75 -8.99
C ASP A 26 -2.29 -1.22 -7.93
N TYR A 27 -1.82 -1.00 -6.70
CA TYR A 27 -2.62 -0.34 -5.66
C TYR A 27 -3.10 1.06 -6.08
N TYR A 28 -2.22 1.89 -6.65
CA TYR A 28 -2.61 3.20 -7.18
C TYR A 28 -3.63 3.06 -8.31
N GLN A 29 -3.38 2.18 -9.27
CA GLN A 29 -4.28 1.99 -10.42
C GLN A 29 -5.67 1.48 -9.98
N ARG A 30 -5.74 0.59 -8.98
CA ARG A 30 -7.00 0.15 -8.36
C ARG A 30 -7.78 1.29 -7.70
N LEU A 31 -7.11 2.31 -7.18
CA LEU A 31 -7.79 3.49 -6.62
C LEU A 31 -8.31 4.41 -7.73
N ILE A 32 -7.54 4.59 -8.79
CA ILE A 32 -7.95 5.38 -9.96
C ILE A 32 -9.14 4.72 -10.67
N SER A 33 -9.12 3.40 -10.87
CA SER A 33 -10.23 2.68 -11.50
C SER A 33 -11.53 2.75 -10.69
N LYS A 34 -11.43 2.92 -9.37
CA LYS A 34 -12.58 3.20 -8.48
C LYS A 34 -13.07 4.66 -8.54
N GLY A 35 -12.58 5.47 -9.47
CA GLY A 35 -12.97 6.87 -9.66
C GLY A 35 -12.34 7.85 -8.67
N LYS A 36 -11.29 7.45 -7.93
CA LYS A 36 -10.61 8.40 -7.02
C LYS A 36 -9.79 9.41 -7.82
N LYS A 37 -9.85 10.68 -7.41
CA LYS A 37 -9.01 11.75 -7.97
C LYS A 37 -7.51 11.40 -7.82
N PRO A 38 -6.65 11.69 -8.81
CA PRO A 38 -5.24 11.32 -8.78
C PRO A 38 -4.48 11.77 -7.53
N GLN A 39 -4.77 12.96 -7.02
CA GLN A 39 -4.14 13.50 -5.83
C GLN A 39 -4.57 12.78 -4.54
N VAL A 40 -5.83 12.32 -4.49
CA VAL A 40 -6.34 11.49 -3.39
C VAL A 40 -5.72 10.10 -3.44
N ALA A 41 -5.63 9.50 -4.63
CA ALA A 41 -4.96 8.21 -4.80
C ALA A 41 -3.48 8.28 -4.41
N LEU A 42 -2.78 9.36 -4.78
CA LEU A 42 -1.39 9.58 -4.38
C LEU A 42 -1.26 9.77 -2.86
N ASN A 43 -2.21 10.46 -2.22
CA ASN A 43 -2.23 10.59 -0.76
C ASN A 43 -2.40 9.22 -0.06
N ASN A 44 -3.23 8.34 -0.63
CA ASN A 44 -3.35 6.96 -0.15
C ASN A 44 -2.05 6.17 -0.30
N VAL A 45 -1.32 6.35 -1.41
CA VAL A 45 0.03 5.75 -1.57
C VAL A 45 0.99 6.25 -0.49
N LYS A 46 1.04 7.56 -0.22
CA LYS A 46 1.86 8.14 0.86
C LYS A 46 1.54 7.53 2.22
N ASN A 47 0.23 7.41 2.53
CA ASN A 47 -0.23 6.77 3.77
C ASN A 47 0.16 5.30 3.83
N LYS A 48 0.04 4.55 2.73
CA LYS A 48 0.47 3.16 2.65
C LYS A 48 1.95 3.06 2.98
N LEU A 49 2.82 3.84 2.31
CA LEU A 49 4.27 3.87 2.54
C LEU A 49 4.64 4.18 4.00
N ILE A 50 4.03 5.20 4.61
CA ILE A 50 4.26 5.51 6.04
C ILE A 50 3.94 4.30 6.92
N ARG A 51 2.80 3.64 6.69
CA ARG A 51 2.42 2.47 7.49
C ARG A 51 3.44 1.33 7.37
N ILE A 52 4.01 1.13 6.18
CA ILE A 52 5.09 0.15 5.97
C ILE A 52 6.28 0.51 6.86
N ILE A 53 6.79 1.74 6.71
CA ILE A 53 8.00 2.20 7.40
C ILE A 53 7.80 2.11 8.92
N VAL A 54 6.66 2.60 9.43
CA VAL A 54 6.34 2.56 10.86
C VAL A 54 6.25 1.11 11.36
N ALA A 55 5.66 0.19 10.60
CA ALA A 55 5.58 -1.21 10.98
C ALA A 55 6.97 -1.88 11.07
N LEU A 56 7.85 -1.60 10.11
CA LEU A 56 9.22 -2.13 10.09
C LEU A 56 10.04 -1.59 11.27
N VAL A 57 10.01 -0.27 11.49
CA VAL A 57 10.73 0.39 12.59
C VAL A 57 10.26 -0.14 13.93
N ARG A 58 8.95 -0.28 14.13
CA ARG A 58 8.37 -0.84 15.38
C ARG A 58 8.81 -2.27 15.64
N LYS A 59 8.89 -3.09 14.59
CA LYS A 59 9.30 -4.50 14.68
C LYS A 59 10.82 -4.68 14.69
N LYS A 60 11.60 -3.62 14.41
CA LYS A 60 13.06 -3.65 14.23
C LYS A 60 13.50 -4.69 13.20
N VAL A 61 12.74 -4.83 12.12
CA VAL A 61 13.06 -5.74 11.01
C VAL A 61 13.37 -4.95 9.74
N PRO A 62 14.31 -5.41 8.90
CA PRO A 62 14.55 -4.82 7.59
C PRO A 62 13.32 -5.00 6.69
N TYR A 63 13.19 -4.13 5.68
CA TYR A 63 12.20 -4.33 4.63
C TYR A 63 12.53 -5.61 3.85
N ASP A 64 11.54 -6.49 3.72
CA ASP A 64 11.61 -7.64 2.83
C ASP A 64 10.48 -7.53 1.80
N GLN A 65 10.87 -7.55 0.53
CA GLN A 65 9.96 -7.45 -0.60
C GLN A 65 9.01 -8.66 -0.67
N ASN A 66 9.42 -9.83 -0.17
CA ASN A 66 8.60 -11.03 -0.20
C ASN A 66 7.54 -11.07 0.91
N THR A 67 7.75 -10.31 1.99
CA THR A 67 6.79 -10.22 3.12
C THR A 67 5.43 -9.64 2.70
N TYR A 68 5.35 -8.84 1.62
CA TYR A 68 4.09 -8.27 1.15
C TYR A 68 3.16 -9.28 0.46
N LYS A 69 3.74 -10.26 -0.24
CA LYS A 69 3.01 -11.36 -0.89
C LYS A 69 2.08 -12.10 0.09
N TYR A 70 2.56 -12.27 1.32
CA TYR A 70 1.83 -12.96 2.39
C TYR A 70 0.47 -12.31 2.73
N TYR A 71 0.34 -10.98 2.69
CA TYR A 71 -0.92 -10.31 3.05
C TYR A 71 -1.96 -10.35 1.92
N GLU A 72 -1.55 -10.25 0.66
CA GLU A 72 -2.49 -10.42 -0.47
C GLU A 72 -2.99 -11.88 -0.55
N GLU A 73 -2.11 -12.85 -0.31
CA GLU A 73 -2.49 -14.27 -0.20
C GLU A 73 -3.45 -14.53 0.96
N ARG A 74 -3.22 -13.92 2.13
CA ARG A 74 -4.12 -14.02 3.30
C ARG A 74 -5.50 -13.42 3.02
N GLU A 75 -5.59 -12.23 2.42
CA GLU A 75 -6.88 -11.62 2.04
C GLU A 75 -7.64 -12.45 1.00
N VAL A 76 -6.94 -13.05 0.03
CA VAL A 76 -7.53 -13.97 -0.96
C VAL A 76 -8.02 -15.26 -0.28
N ILE A 77 -7.24 -15.84 0.63
CA ILE A 77 -7.62 -17.01 1.40
C ILE A 77 -8.86 -16.72 2.27
N GLU A 78 -8.92 -15.58 2.94
CA GLU A 78 -10.08 -15.18 3.76
C GLU A 78 -11.33 -14.93 2.91
N ARG A 79 -11.20 -14.27 1.75
CA ARG A 79 -12.33 -14.12 0.80
C ARG A 79 -12.85 -15.46 0.31
N LYS A 80 -11.98 -16.38 -0.12
CA LYS A 80 -12.37 -17.72 -0.55
C LYS A 80 -13.04 -18.52 0.57
N LYS A 81 -12.57 -18.35 1.81
CA LYS A 81 -13.14 -19.02 2.99
C LYS A 81 -14.56 -18.52 3.29
N ASN A 82 -14.79 -17.22 3.17
CA ASN A 82 -16.11 -16.62 3.34
C ASN A 82 -17.06 -16.96 2.18
N GLU A 83 -16.58 -17.00 0.94
CA GLU A 83 -17.39 -17.40 -0.22
C GLU A 83 -17.84 -18.87 -0.09
N LYS A 84 -16.96 -19.77 0.33
CA LYS A 84 -17.29 -21.19 0.53
C LYS A 84 -18.30 -21.43 1.66
N LEU A 85 -18.44 -20.49 2.61
CA LEU A 85 -19.41 -20.58 3.72
C LEU A 85 -20.83 -20.17 3.30
N ILE A 86 -21.00 -19.44 2.19
CA ILE A 86 -22.30 -18.98 1.69
C ILE A 86 -22.99 -20.06 0.83
N TYR A 87 -22.22 -21.01 0.29
CA TYR A 87 -22.71 -22.11 -0.56
C TYR A 87 -22.81 -23.46 0.18
N CYS A 88 -22.69 -23.47 1.51
CA CYS A 88 -23.02 -24.60 2.39
C CYS A 88 -24.27 -24.27 3.20
#